data_AF-A0A6J1C4J2-F1
#
_entry.id   AF-A0A6J1C4J2-F1
#
_cell.length_a   1.000
_cell.length_b   1.000
_cell.length_c   1.000
_cell.angle_alpha   90.00
_cell.angle_beta   90.00
_cell.angle_gamma   90.00
#
_symmetry.space_group_name_H-M   'P 1'
#
loop_
_entity.id
_entity.type
_entity.pdbx_description
1 polymer ?
#
loop_
_entity_poly.entity_id
_entity_poly.type
_entity_poly.pdbx_seq_one_letter_code
_entity_poly.pdbx_strand_id
1 'polypeptide(L)'
;MASMSAHGSDGAWSAMQNKAFERALAVYDEDTPQRWLNVANAIGGKTEEEVKRHYQLLVEDVKHIESGEVPFPYRSSGGCYDNDR
;
A
#
# COMPACT_ATOMS: atom_id res chain seq x y z
N MET A 1 -31.89 -14.51 -5.76
CA MET A 1 -30.73 -14.01 -6.52
C MET A 1 -30.05 -12.99 -5.62
N ALA A 2 -29.01 -13.39 -4.90
CA ALA A 2 -28.38 -12.52 -3.91
C ALA A 2 -27.60 -11.43 -4.61
N SER A 3 -27.88 -10.19 -4.20
CA SER A 3 -27.27 -8.95 -4.67
C SER A 3 -25.75 -9.07 -4.68
N MET A 4 -25.14 -8.95 -5.86
CA MET A 4 -23.72 -8.69 -5.98
C MET A 4 -23.49 -7.29 -5.45
N SER A 5 -23.13 -7.18 -4.17
CA SER A 5 -22.57 -5.97 -3.60
C SER A 5 -21.42 -5.52 -4.51
N ALA A 6 -21.68 -4.51 -5.34
CA ALA A 6 -20.73 -3.91 -6.27
C ALA A 6 -19.67 -3.08 -5.51
N HIS A 7 -19.01 -3.70 -4.53
CA HIS A 7 -17.86 -3.14 -3.82
C HIS A 7 -16.54 -3.72 -4.40
N GLY A 8 -16.58 -4.29 -5.60
CA GLY A 8 -15.45 -5.00 -6.21
C GLY A 8 -14.92 -4.41 -7.51
N SER A 9 -15.29 -3.17 -7.83
CA SER A 9 -14.76 -2.47 -9.02
C SER A 9 -13.50 -1.65 -8.74
N ASP A 10 -13.13 -1.51 -7.46
CA ASP A 10 -11.76 -1.13 -7.07
C ASP A 10 -10.82 -2.26 -7.45
N GLY A 11 -10.42 -2.29 -8.72
CA GLY A 11 -9.51 -3.31 -9.23
C GLY A 11 -8.30 -3.41 -8.31
N ALA A 12 -8.10 -4.59 -7.71
CA ALA A 12 -7.00 -4.84 -6.79
C ALA A 12 -5.70 -4.26 -7.37
N TRP A 13 -4.96 -3.50 -6.56
CA TRP A 13 -3.73 -2.86 -7.00
C TRP A 13 -2.73 -3.93 -7.41
N SER A 14 -2.39 -3.97 -8.70
CA SER A 14 -1.33 -4.85 -9.17
C SER A 14 0.03 -4.36 -8.62
N ALA A 15 0.99 -5.27 -8.49
CA ALA A 15 2.35 -4.92 -8.10
C ALA A 15 2.96 -3.85 -9.01
N MET A 16 2.63 -3.87 -10.31
CA MET A 16 3.10 -2.87 -11.28
C MET A 16 2.48 -1.49 -11.02
N GLN A 17 1.17 -1.42 -10.73
CA GLN A 17 0.48 -0.18 -10.38
C GLN A 17 0.99 0.37 -9.04
N ASN A 18 1.19 -0.48 -8.03
CA ASN A 18 1.74 -0.05 -6.75
C ASN A 18 3.16 0.53 -6.91
N LYS A 19 4.01 -0.14 -7.70
CA LYS A 19 5.35 0.38 -8.00
C LYS A 19 5.31 1.70 -8.77
N ALA A 20 4.33 1.89 -9.66
CA ALA A 20 4.14 3.16 -10.38
C ALA A 20 3.66 4.27 -9.43
N PHE A 21 2.76 3.93 -8.50
CA PHE A 21 2.28 4.82 -7.45
C PHE A 21 3.41 5.31 -6.54
N GLU A 22 4.25 4.41 -6.03
CA GLU A 22 5.41 4.78 -5.20
C GLU A 22 6.38 5.72 -5.93
N ARG A 23 6.67 5.44 -7.20
CA ARG A 23 7.51 6.33 -8.03
C ARG A 23 6.83 7.68 -8.24
N ALA A 24 5.53 7.70 -8.49
CA ALA A 24 4.79 8.94 -8.68
C ALA A 24 4.74 9.79 -7.41
N LEU A 25 4.63 9.18 -6.22
CA LEU A 25 4.71 9.90 -4.95
C LEU A 25 6.09 10.52 -4.68
N ALA A 26 7.16 9.91 -5.21
CA ALA A 26 8.50 10.46 -5.13
C ALA A 26 8.73 11.66 -6.09
N VAL A 27 7.95 11.75 -7.17
CA VAL A 27 8.00 12.85 -8.13
C VAL A 27 7.06 13.99 -7.75
N TYR A 28 5.85 13.66 -7.28
CA TYR A 28 4.83 14.61 -6.88
C TYR A 28 4.75 14.66 -5.35
N ASP A 29 5.38 15.67 -4.79
CA ASP A 29 5.39 15.98 -3.36
C ASP A 29 4.05 16.55 -2.87
N GLU A 30 3.98 16.90 -1.58
CA GLU A 30 2.77 17.45 -0.95
C GLU A 30 2.40 18.86 -1.45
N ASP A 31 3.39 19.61 -1.92
CA ASP A 31 3.21 20.97 -2.45
C ASP A 31 2.75 20.98 -3.91
N THR A 32 2.78 19.82 -4.58
CA THR A 32 2.35 19.69 -5.97
C THR A 32 0.84 19.94 -6.09
N PRO A 33 0.41 20.98 -6.84
CA PRO A 33 -1.01 21.19 -7.11
C PRO A 33 -1.56 20.01 -7.91
N GLN A 34 -2.76 19.55 -7.56
CA GLN A 34 -3.41 18.40 -8.22
C GLN A 34 -2.55 17.12 -8.16
N ARG A 35 -1.71 16.95 -7.13
CA ARG A 35 -0.88 15.78 -6.85
C ARG A 35 -1.55 14.46 -7.23
N TRP A 36 -2.75 14.22 -6.70
CA TRP A 36 -3.49 12.96 -6.89
C TRP A 36 -3.90 12.71 -8.33
N LEU A 37 -4.26 13.76 -9.07
CA LEU A 37 -4.58 13.67 -10.49
C LEU A 37 -3.33 13.31 -11.30
N ASN A 38 -2.18 13.92 -10.99
CA ASN A 38 -0.90 13.63 -11.64
C ASN A 38 -0.44 12.19 -11.35
N VAL A 39 -0.62 11.71 -10.11
CA VAL A 39 -0.32 10.34 -9.72
C VAL A 39 -1.23 9.34 -10.45
N ALA A 40 -2.55 9.61 -10.50
CA ALA A 40 -3.51 8.79 -11.24
C ALA A 40 -3.14 8.67 -12.73
N ASN A 41 -2.76 9.79 -13.35
CA ASN A 41 -2.29 9.83 -14.73
C ASN A 41 -0.99 9.04 -14.95
N ALA A 42 -0.07 9.06 -13.98
CA ALA A 42 1.19 8.34 -14.05
C ALA A 42 1.02 6.82 -13.92
N ILE A 43 0.02 6.36 -13.17
CA ILE A 43 -0.28 4.93 -12.98
C ILE A 43 -1.05 4.38 -14.18
N GLY A 44 -2.02 5.16 -14.68
CA GLY A 44 -2.93 4.76 -15.75
C GLY A 44 -4.02 3.79 -15.27
N GLY A 45 -5.27 4.09 -15.60
CA GLY A 45 -6.41 3.23 -15.25
C GLY A 45 -6.81 3.25 -13.77
N LYS A 46 -6.39 4.28 -13.02
CA LYS A 46 -6.84 4.59 -11.66
C LYS A 46 -7.37 6.00 -11.58
N THR A 47 -8.38 6.24 -10.74
CA THR A 47 -8.92 7.59 -10.49
C THR A 47 -8.21 8.28 -9.33
N GLU A 48 -8.35 9.60 -9.22
CA GLU A 48 -7.77 10.34 -8.11
C GLU A 48 -8.31 9.87 -6.74
N GLU A 49 -9.56 9.43 -6.67
CA GLU A 49 -10.19 8.94 -5.44
C GLU A 49 -9.63 7.58 -5.02
N GLU A 50 -9.37 6.69 -5.99
CA GLU A 50 -8.69 5.40 -5.73
C GLU A 50 -7.27 5.62 -5.21
N VAL A 51 -6.53 6.54 -5.83
CA VAL A 51 -5.17 6.89 -5.42
C VAL A 51 -5.15 7.49 -4.00
N LYS A 52 -6.08 8.42 -3.69
CA LYS A 52 -6.20 9.01 -2.35
C LYS A 52 -6.48 7.96 -1.28
N ARG A 53 -7.41 7.04 -1.54
CA ARG A 53 -7.71 5.93 -0.60
C ARG A 53 -6.52 5.02 -0.40
N HIS A 54 -5.82 4.64 -1.48
CA HIS A 54 -4.64 3.80 -1.39
C HIS A 54 -3.52 4.47 -0.57
N TYR A 55 -3.34 5.77 -0.74
CA TYR A 55 -2.39 6.55 0.07
C TYR A 55 -2.78 6.58 1.55
N GLN A 56 -4.06 6.75 1.88
CA GLN A 56 -4.52 6.74 3.27
C GLN A 56 -4.23 5.41 3.97
N LEU A 57 -4.46 4.29 3.28
CA LEU A 57 -4.13 2.96 3.79
C LEU A 57 -2.61 2.80 4.01
N LEU A 58 -1.79 3.27 3.08
CA LEU A 58 -0.33 3.25 3.23
C LEU A 58 0.12 4.05 4.47
N VAL A 59 -0.45 5.24 4.68
CA VAL A 59 -0.13 6.08 5.86
C VAL A 59 -0.58 5.41 7.14
N GLU A 60 -1.74 4.76 7.14
CA GLU A 60 -2.23 3.99 8.28
C GLU A 60 -1.31 2.80 8.58
N ASP A 61 -0.91 2.03 7.58
CA ASP A 61 0.04 0.91 7.75
C ASP A 61 1.39 1.39 8.31
N VAL A 62 1.96 2.47 7.78
CA VAL A 62 3.21 3.05 8.30
C VAL A 62 3.06 3.46 9.75
N LYS A 63 1.95 4.12 10.11
CA LYS A 63 1.67 4.51 11.51
C LYS A 63 1.54 3.29 12.43
N HIS A 64 0.91 2.21 11.98
CA HIS A 64 0.82 0.98 12.76
C HIS A 64 2.19 0.28 12.91
N ILE A 65 3.07 0.39 11.91
CA ILE A 65 4.46 -0.08 12.00
C ILE A 65 5.24 0.73 13.03
N GLU A 66 5.13 2.06 13.00
CA GLU A 66 5.83 2.96 13.91
C GLU A 66 5.28 2.92 15.34
N SER A 67 3.97 2.67 15.52
CA SER A 67 3.36 2.50 16.84
C SER A 67 3.73 1.16 17.52
N GLY A 68 4.38 0.25 16.79
CA GLY A 68 4.74 -1.08 17.29
C GLY A 68 3.55 -2.03 17.40
N GLU A 69 2.41 -1.71 16.78
CA GLU A 69 1.18 -2.50 16.80
C GLU A 69 1.08 -3.52 15.67
N VAL A 70 2.18 -3.79 14.96
CA VAL A 70 2.23 -4.91 14.01
C VAL A 70 2.49 -6.18 14.81
N PRO A 71 1.59 -7.18 14.78
CA PRO A 71 1.96 -8.51 15.21
C PRO A 71 2.97 -9.03 14.18
N PHE A 72 4.27 -8.90 14.46
CA PHE A 72 5.32 -9.53 13.68
C PHE A 72 5.13 -11.05 13.68
N PRO A 73 4.78 -11.72 12.56
CA PRO A 73 4.85 -13.17 12.47
C PRO A 73 6.17 -13.53 11.79
N TYR A 74 7.29 -13.06 12.33
CA TYR A 74 8.61 -13.51 11.91
C TYR A 74 9.46 -13.80 13.14
N ARG A 75 8.97 -14.69 14.01
CA ARG A 75 9.90 -15.55 14.74
C ARG A 75 10.49 -16.50 13.71
N SER A 76 11.58 -16.07 13.06
CA SER A 76 12.61 -17.03 12.69
C SER A 76 13.01 -17.73 13.98
N SER A 77 12.59 -18.98 14.17
CA SER A 77 13.19 -19.88 15.13
C SER A 77 14.62 -20.21 14.66
N GLY A 78 15.48 -19.21 14.64
CA GLY A 78 16.91 -19.35 14.45
C GLY A 78 17.54 -19.41 15.83
N GLY A 79 17.86 -20.62 16.30
CA GLY A 79 18.67 -20.79 17.51
C GLY A 79 18.45 -22.08 18.30
N CYS A 80 18.64 -23.24 17.68
CA CYS A 80 19.19 -24.39 18.40
C CYS A 80 20.07 -25.22 17.45
N TYR A 81 21.28 -24.71 17.20
CA TYR A 81 22.40 -25.62 17.00
C TYR A 81 22.80 -26.07 18.40
N ASP A 82 22.24 -27.18 18.85
CA ASP A 82 22.76 -27.95 19.98
C ASP A 82 24.15 -28.48 19.58
N ASN A 83 25.18 -27.75 20.00
CA ASN A 83 26.55 -28.23 20.11
C ASN A 83 26.99 -27.95 21.55
N ASP A 84 26.76 -28.91 22.44
CA ASP A 84 27.50 -29.23 23.69
C ASP A 84 26.76 -30.45 24.29
N ARG A 85 27.30 -31.60 24.67
CA ARG A 85 28.65 -32.16 24.79
C ARG A 85 28.48 -33.65 25.15
#